data_AF-A0A3D0KK66-F1
#
_entry.id   AF-A0A3D0KK66-F1
#
_cell.length_a   1.000
_cell.length_b   1.000
_cell.length_c   1.000
_cell.angle_alpha   90.00
_cell.angle_beta   90.00
_cell.angle_gamma   90.00
#
_symmetry.space_group_name_H-M   'P 1'
#
loop_
_entity.id
_entity.type
_entity.pdbx_description
1 polymer ?
#
loop_
_entity_poly.entity_id
_entity_poly.type
_entity_poly.pdbx_seq_one_letter_code
_entity_poly.pdbx_strand_id
1 'polypeptide(L)'
;MSRFPKSAFGLCIFGFVLLTGCGTLEYQAERKHCEAEWMLKIPPVYRQEAVTKYRSETRLTGKMTCTTEDSITNCTQDTETISVPYMAIETVDIKKQLRNPQIASCAARVCSAKYGNSKCEM
;
A
#
# COMPACT_ATOMS: atom_id res chain seq x y z
N MET A 1 -49.88 3.03 11.82
CA MET A 1 -49.34 1.66 11.71
C MET A 1 -48.76 1.45 10.32
N SER A 2 -47.49 1.83 10.15
CA SER A 2 -46.76 1.77 8.89
C SER A 2 -46.26 0.35 8.62
N ARG A 3 -46.60 -0.16 7.43
CA ARG A 3 -46.18 -1.47 6.92
C ARG A 3 -44.70 -1.43 6.52
N PHE A 4 -43.88 -2.24 7.16
CA PHE A 4 -42.50 -2.53 6.70
C PHE A 4 -42.54 -3.55 5.55
N PRO A 5 -42.01 -3.25 4.35
CA PRO A 5 -41.84 -4.25 3.31
C PRO A 5 -40.63 -5.14 3.63
N LYS A 6 -40.86 -6.45 3.69
CA LYS A 6 -39.90 -7.53 4.01
C LYS A 6 -38.87 -7.81 2.90
N SER A 7 -38.67 -6.91 1.93
CA SER A 7 -37.86 -7.19 0.72
C SER A 7 -36.48 -6.52 0.69
N ALA A 8 -36.02 -5.92 1.79
CA ALA A 8 -34.73 -5.20 1.83
C ALA A 8 -33.59 -5.99 2.49
N PHE A 9 -33.87 -7.13 3.14
CA PHE A 9 -32.85 -7.89 3.88
C PHE A 9 -32.08 -8.91 3.02
N GLY A 10 -32.51 -9.19 1.79
CA GLY A 10 -31.93 -10.25 0.95
C GLY A 10 -30.76 -9.83 0.07
N LEU A 11 -30.55 -8.53 -0.18
CA LEU A 11 -29.61 -8.07 -1.21
C LEU A 11 -28.22 -7.67 -0.70
N CYS A 12 -28.03 -7.51 0.62
CA CYS A 12 -26.76 -7.02 1.18
C CYS A 12 -25.71 -8.10 1.48
N ILE A 13 -26.05 -9.39 1.39
CA ILE A 13 -25.11 -10.48 1.74
C ILE A 13 -24.21 -10.87 0.54
N PHE A 14 -24.63 -10.59 -0.70
CA PHE A 14 -23.86 -10.98 -1.89
C PHE A 14 -22.73 -10.00 -2.28
N GLY A 15 -22.68 -8.81 -1.70
CA GLY A 15 -21.70 -7.78 -2.04
C GLY A 15 -20.35 -7.88 -1.33
N PHE A 16 -20.17 -8.80 -0.38
CA PHE A 16 -19.02 -8.80 0.52
C PHE A 16 -17.83 -9.69 0.09
N VAL A 17 -17.93 -10.42 -1.02
CA VAL A 17 -16.94 -11.48 -1.34
C VAL A 17 -15.81 -11.01 -2.29
N LEU A 18 -15.90 -9.84 -2.92
CA LEU A 18 -14.92 -9.42 -3.94
C LEU A 18 -14.00 -8.27 -3.52
N LEU A 19 -13.72 -8.13 -2.22
CA LEU A 19 -12.63 -7.30 -1.70
C LEU A 19 -11.47 -8.16 -1.17
N THR A 20 -11.13 -9.24 -1.88
CA THR A 20 -9.87 -9.96 -1.64
C THR A 20 -8.71 -9.14 -2.19
N GLY A 21 -8.25 -8.20 -1.37
CA GLY A 21 -6.98 -7.52 -1.60
C GLY A 21 -5.84 -8.54 -1.71
N CYS A 22 -5.10 -8.46 -2.81
CA CYS A 22 -3.76 -9.02 -2.99
C CYS A 22 -3.57 -10.51 -2.60
N GLY A 23 -3.99 -11.41 -3.49
CA GLY A 23 -3.66 -12.85 -3.47
C GLY A 23 -4.76 -13.76 -2.90
N THR A 24 -4.84 -14.99 -3.41
CA THR A 24 -5.75 -16.02 -2.86
C THR A 24 -5.33 -16.37 -1.43
N LEU A 25 -6.28 -16.80 -0.58
CA LEU A 25 -5.99 -17.25 0.79
C LEU A 25 -4.98 -18.39 0.79
N GLU A 26 -5.09 -19.28 -0.20
CA GLU A 26 -4.18 -20.40 -0.45
C GLU A 26 -2.76 -19.92 -0.74
N TYR A 27 -2.59 -18.93 -1.63
CA TYR A 27 -1.28 -18.35 -1.90
C TYR A 27 -0.66 -17.72 -0.66
N GLN A 28 -1.45 -17.01 0.15
CA GLN A 28 -0.95 -16.41 1.39
C GLN A 28 -0.51 -17.46 2.42
N ALA A 29 -1.23 -18.59 2.51
CA ALA A 29 -0.87 -19.70 3.39
C ALA A 29 0.48 -20.32 2.97
N GLU A 30 0.63 -20.66 1.68
CA GLU A 30 1.87 -21.24 1.16
C GLU A 30 3.05 -20.25 1.27
N ARG A 31 2.80 -18.97 1.00
CA ARG A 31 3.81 -17.93 1.16
C ARG A 31 4.31 -17.81 2.59
N LYS A 32 3.43 -17.91 3.60
CA LYS A 32 3.85 -17.91 5.02
C LYS A 32 4.72 -19.11 5.38
N HIS A 33 4.41 -20.28 4.83
CA HIS A 33 5.24 -21.47 5.04
C HIS A 33 6.65 -21.29 4.44
N CYS A 34 6.72 -20.85 3.18
CA CYS A 34 7.97 -20.51 2.53
C CYS A 34 8.73 -19.38 3.24
N GLU A 35 8.02 -18.39 3.79
CA GLU A 35 8.63 -17.31 4.57
C GLU A 35 9.35 -17.85 5.81
N ALA A 36 8.73 -18.74 6.57
CA ALA A 36 9.38 -19.38 7.71
C ALA A 36 10.66 -20.14 7.31
N GLU A 37 10.61 -20.91 6.22
CA GLU A 37 11.78 -21.63 5.70
C GLU A 37 12.92 -20.68 5.31
N TRP A 38 12.61 -19.64 4.54
CA TRP A 38 13.62 -18.73 4.02
C TRP A 38 14.13 -17.71 5.05
N MET A 39 13.38 -17.46 6.13
CA MET A 39 13.86 -16.70 7.28
C MET A 39 14.95 -17.47 8.05
N LEU A 40 14.92 -18.80 8.04
CA LEU A 40 15.99 -19.62 8.60
C LEU A 40 17.21 -19.70 7.68
N LYS A 41 16.99 -19.85 6.36
CA LYS A 41 18.08 -19.91 5.37
C LYS A 41 18.80 -18.58 5.17
N ILE A 42 18.04 -17.48 5.15
CA ILE A 42 18.52 -16.12 4.93
C ILE A 42 17.98 -15.22 6.05
N PRO A 43 18.59 -15.28 7.26
CA PRO A 43 18.11 -14.50 8.39
C PRO A 43 18.18 -13.00 8.10
N PRO A 44 17.27 -12.20 8.69
CA PRO A 44 17.26 -10.76 8.51
C PRO A 44 18.56 -10.16 9.05
N VAL A 45 19.15 -9.24 8.28
CA VAL A 45 20.32 -8.47 8.72
C VAL A 45 19.96 -7.01 8.63
N TYR A 46 19.84 -6.39 9.78
CA TYR A 46 19.44 -5.00 9.89
C TYR A 46 20.66 -4.09 9.84
N ARG A 47 20.59 -3.05 9.00
CA ARG A 47 21.59 -2.01 8.90
C ARG A 47 20.89 -0.64 8.93
N GLN A 48 21.55 0.33 9.53
CA GLN A 48 21.14 1.73 9.41
C GLN A 48 21.61 2.27 8.06
N GLU A 49 20.67 2.66 7.21
CA GLU A 49 20.96 3.26 5.91
C GLU A 49 20.30 4.63 5.82
N ALA A 50 20.97 5.55 5.12
CA ALA A 50 20.43 6.86 4.82
C ALA A 50 19.47 6.74 3.63
N VAL A 51 18.17 6.88 3.89
CA VAL A 51 17.11 6.79 2.90
C VAL A 51 16.57 8.19 2.59
N THR A 52 16.43 8.50 1.30
CA THR A 52 15.78 9.73 0.87
C THR A 52 14.27 9.59 1.04
N LYS A 53 13.70 10.40 1.93
CA LYS A 53 12.26 10.54 2.10
C LYS A 53 11.79 11.87 1.56
N TYR A 54 10.48 11.97 1.34
CA TYR A 54 9.85 13.18 0.84
C TYR A 54 8.83 13.69 1.86
N ARG A 55 8.80 15.00 2.06
CA ARG A 55 7.75 15.67 2.83
C ARG A 55 7.12 16.77 2.00
N SER A 56 5.83 16.98 2.19
CA SER A 56 5.10 18.07 1.56
C SER A 56 5.34 19.34 2.36
N GLU A 57 5.85 20.38 1.70
CA GLU A 57 5.99 21.72 2.25
C GLU A 57 5.17 22.68 1.40
N THR A 58 4.36 23.53 2.05
CA THR A 58 3.70 24.65 1.38
C THR A 58 4.69 25.79 1.25
N ARG A 59 4.96 26.22 0.02
CA ARG A 59 5.83 27.36 -0.27
C ARG A 59 5.08 28.45 -1.01
N LEU A 60 5.46 29.69 -0.73
CA LEU A 60 4.98 30.84 -1.46
C LEU A 60 5.56 30.81 -2.87
N THR A 61 4.71 30.97 -3.87
CA THR A 61 5.12 31.00 -5.28
C THR A 61 5.71 32.35 -5.69
N GLY A 62 5.56 33.37 -4.83
CA GLY A 62 5.90 34.76 -5.13
C GLY A 62 4.85 35.49 -5.98
N LYS A 63 3.77 34.81 -6.40
CA LYS A 63 2.61 35.43 -7.03
C LYS A 63 1.60 35.88 -5.99
N MET A 64 0.93 36.99 -6.27
CA MET A 64 -0.21 37.45 -5.49
C MET A 64 -1.39 37.66 -6.43
N THR A 65 -2.54 37.17 -6.01
CA THR A 65 -3.81 37.41 -6.68
C THR A 65 -4.55 38.48 -5.91
N CYS A 66 -4.78 39.65 -6.54
CA CYS A 66 -5.54 40.73 -5.93
C CYS A 66 -6.87 40.89 -6.67
N THR A 67 -7.97 40.88 -5.94
CA THR A 67 -9.31 41.18 -6.44
C THR A 67 -9.84 42.44 -5.77
N THR A 68 -10.40 43.34 -6.58
CA THR A 68 -11.03 44.56 -6.09
C THR A 68 -12.54 44.42 -6.29
N GLU A 69 -13.29 44.44 -5.20
CA GLU A 69 -14.75 44.53 -5.22
C GLU A 69 -15.16 45.83 -4.54
N ASP A 70 -16.02 46.59 -5.22
CA ASP A 70 -16.44 47.96 -4.89
C ASP A 70 -15.25 48.92 -4.66
N SER A 71 -14.78 49.02 -3.42
CA SER A 71 -13.71 49.92 -2.97
C SER A 71 -12.67 49.23 -2.07
N ILE A 72 -12.78 47.90 -1.92
CA ILE A 72 -11.87 47.09 -1.10
C ILE A 72 -11.04 46.19 -2.02
N THR A 73 -9.72 46.35 -1.95
CA THR A 73 -8.77 45.46 -2.62
C THR A 73 -8.30 44.39 -1.63
N ASN A 74 -8.62 43.14 -1.92
CA ASN A 74 -8.13 41.98 -1.18
C ASN A 74 -7.03 41.30 -1.99
N CYS A 75 -5.85 41.14 -1.39
CA CYS A 75 -4.73 40.43 -1.99
C CYS A 75 -4.46 39.14 -1.22
N THR A 76 -4.43 38.02 -1.92
CA THR A 76 -4.01 36.72 -1.39
C THR A 76 -2.70 36.30 -2.04
N GLN A 77 -1.80 35.72 -1.23
CA GLN A 77 -0.56 35.14 -1.75
C GLN A 77 -0.82 33.72 -2.27
N ASP A 78 -0.34 33.43 -3.46
CA ASP A 78 -0.47 32.11 -4.05
C ASP A 78 0.57 31.16 -3.44
N THR A 79 0.09 30.06 -2.86
CA THR A 79 0.92 28.99 -2.30
C THR A 79 0.91 27.76 -3.20
N GLU A 80 2.04 27.08 -3.28
CA GLU A 80 2.17 25.78 -3.93
C GLU A 80 2.70 24.74 -2.94
N THR A 81 2.21 23.50 -3.05
CA THR A 81 2.71 22.38 -2.26
C THR A 81 3.80 21.67 -3.03
N ILE A 82 5.02 21.71 -2.53
CA ILE A 82 6.17 21.03 -3.13
C ILE A 82 6.60 19.83 -2.29
N SER A 83 7.15 18.82 -2.98
CA SER A 83 7.73 17.64 -2.35
C SER A 83 9.23 17.86 -2.14
N VAL A 84 9.67 17.97 -0.88
CA VAL A 84 11.06 18.25 -0.52
C VAL A 84 11.74 16.97 -0.04
N PRO A 85 12.87 16.56 -0.65
CA PRO A 85 13.64 15.41 -0.19
C PRO A 85 14.40 15.73 1.11
N TYR A 86 14.42 14.79 2.04
CA TYR A 86 15.26 14.83 3.24
C TYR A 86 15.86 13.45 3.50
N MET A 87 17.06 13.42 4.09
CA MET A 87 17.72 12.17 4.46
C MET A 87 17.22 11.73 5.84
N ALA A 88 16.76 10.49 5.94
CA ALA A 88 16.40 9.85 7.19
C ALA A 88 17.26 8.59 7.39
N ILE A 89 17.71 8.33 8.62
CA ILE A 89 18.37 7.08 8.96
C ILE A 89 17.29 6.07 9.31
N GLU A 90 17.22 4.98 8.55
CA GLU A 90 16.27 3.89 8.79
C GLU A 90 16.97 2.56 8.96
N THR A 91 16.39 1.70 9.80
CA THR A 91 16.82 0.32 9.95
C THR A 91 16.24 -0.52 8.82
N VAL A 92 17.07 -0.87 7.84
CA VAL A 92 16.68 -1.65 6.65
C VAL A 92 17.22 -3.08 6.77
N ASP A 93 16.40 -4.07 6.42
CA ASP A 93 16.88 -5.45 6.24
C ASP A 93 17.51 -5.58 4.86
N ILE A 94 18.85 -5.58 4.81
CA ILE A 94 19.62 -5.64 3.57
C ILE A 94 19.42 -6.97 2.83
N LYS A 95 19.10 -8.04 3.55
CA LYS A 95 18.89 -9.37 2.96
C LYS A 95 17.46 -9.57 2.47
N LYS A 96 16.54 -8.66 2.78
CA LYS A 96 15.15 -8.72 2.31
C LYS A 96 15.05 -8.79 0.79
N GLN A 97 15.91 -8.05 0.08
CA GLN A 97 15.93 -8.06 -1.40
C GLN A 97 16.35 -9.41 -1.97
N LEU A 98 17.24 -10.13 -1.29
CA LEU A 98 17.64 -11.48 -1.68
C LEU A 98 16.60 -12.52 -1.27
N ARG A 99 16.00 -12.36 -0.08
CA ARG A 99 15.08 -13.34 0.51
C ARG A 99 13.70 -13.33 -0.14
N ASN A 100 13.12 -12.14 -0.40
CA ASN A 100 11.74 -12.04 -0.89
C ASN A 100 11.48 -12.76 -2.22
N PRO A 101 12.37 -12.68 -3.24
CA PRO A 101 12.21 -13.44 -4.47
C PRO A 101 12.23 -14.96 -4.25
N GLN A 102 13.04 -15.42 -3.29
CA GLN A 102 13.12 -16.85 -2.95
C GLN A 102 11.83 -17.35 -2.30
N ILE A 103 11.25 -16.55 -1.39
CA ILE A 103 9.93 -16.83 -0.80
C ILE A 103 8.85 -16.89 -1.90
N ALA A 104 8.84 -15.90 -2.80
CA ALA A 104 7.87 -15.84 -3.88
C ALA A 104 7.99 -17.02 -4.85
N SER A 105 9.21 -17.40 -5.21
CA SER A 105 9.49 -18.56 -6.07
C SER A 105 9.09 -19.88 -5.40
N CYS A 106 9.38 -20.03 -4.11
CA CYS A 106 8.95 -21.17 -3.32
C CYS A 106 7.43 -21.32 -3.33
N ALA A 107 6.71 -20.24 -3.02
CA ALA A 107 5.25 -20.24 -3.00
C ALA A 107 4.68 -20.57 -4.39
N ALA A 108 5.19 -19.94 -5.45
CA ALA A 108 4.76 -20.21 -6.82
C ALA A 108 4.97 -21.68 -7.23
N ARG A 109 6.12 -22.28 -6.87
CA ARG A 109 6.41 -23.69 -7.16
C ARG A 109 5.47 -24.64 -6.43
N VAL A 110 5.20 -24.39 -5.15
CA VAL A 110 4.26 -25.20 -4.37
C VAL A 110 2.84 -25.05 -4.92
N CYS A 111 2.43 -23.82 -5.25
CA CYS A 111 1.15 -23.56 -5.90
C CYS A 111 1.01 -24.29 -7.23
N SER A 112 2.01 -24.21 -8.10
CA SER A 112 1.99 -24.91 -9.39
C SER A 112 1.90 -26.41 -9.24
N ALA A 113 2.55 -26.98 -8.22
CA ALA A 113 2.49 -28.42 -7.95
C ALA A 113 1.13 -28.88 -7.40
N LYS A 114 0.45 -28.04 -6.60
CA LYS A 114 -0.83 -28.38 -5.94
C LYS A 114 -2.06 -28.01 -6.77
N TYR A 115 -2.04 -26.86 -7.43
CA TYR A 115 -3.19 -26.25 -8.12
C TYR A 115 -3.00 -26.11 -9.64
N GLY A 116 -1.83 -26.52 -10.17
CA GLY A 116 -1.53 -26.39 -11.60
C GLY A 116 -1.21 -24.97 -12.07
N ASN A 117 -1.21 -23.97 -11.18
CA ASN A 117 -0.87 -22.58 -11.50
C ASN A 117 -0.06 -21.92 -10.36
N SER A 118 0.71 -20.88 -10.69
CA SER A 118 1.61 -20.20 -9.74
C SER A 118 0.92 -19.31 -8.70
N LYS A 119 -0.39 -19.09 -8.85
CA LYS A 119 -1.17 -18.19 -7.99
C LYS A 119 -2.02 -18.93 -6.96
N CYS A 120 -1.95 -20.26 -6.91
CA CYS A 120 -2.84 -21.07 -6.09
C CYS A 120 -4.32 -20.68 -6.32
N GLU A 121 -4.68 -20.41 -7.57
CA GLU A 121 -6.08 -20.23 -7.98
C GLU A 121 -6.69 -21.63 -8.08
N MET A 122 -7.81 -21.86 -7.36
CA MET A 122 -8.59 -23.09 -7.47
C MET A 122 -9.58 -22.98 -8.62
#